data_AF-A0AB73TEH1-F1
#
_entry.id   AF-A0AB73TEH1-F1
#
_cell.length_a   1.000
_cell.length_b   1.000
_cell.length_c   1.000
_cell.angle_alpha   90.00
_cell.angle_beta   90.00
_cell.angle_gamma   90.00
#
_symmetry.space_group_name_H-M   'P 1'
#
loop_
_entity.id
_entity.type
_entity.pdbx_description
1 polymer ?
#
loop_
_entity_poly.entity_id
_entity_poly.type
_entity_poly.pdbx_seq_one_letter_code
_entity_poly.pdbx_strand_id
1 'polypeptide(L)'
;MPRDQYEYSDPTTRYPSTSPEPQQQPEPGLESRMDPKPDHGEDSYRGTGRLAGRRALITGADSGIGAAVAIAYAREGADIALAYLPDEEEDAQRIVALIEAAGRKAVTIPGDLTAKNYPAALVERAVAELGGLDAIVTCAGKQHWRAEVTDIPDDQLVDTFTVNVLSLFRLVQAALPHLEPGSTIITTASMEAYQPAPDRLDHAASKAAVNNFSKGLAQQLIPRGIRVNVVAPGPAWSVLQVSAGVDPETLPDFGSSESPMGRPGQPAELAPAYVFLASHESSFVAGETLNVNGGMVTPRPLAAVS
;
A
#
# COMPACT_ATOMS: atom_id res chain seq x y z
N MET A 1 8.21 3.61 -27.02
CA MET A 1 8.39 4.00 -25.61
C MET A 1 7.22 3.43 -24.84
N PRO A 2 7.42 2.92 -23.62
CA PRO A 2 6.32 2.56 -22.74
C PRO A 2 5.38 3.76 -22.58
N ARG A 3 4.07 3.52 -22.51
CA ARG A 3 3.08 4.60 -22.32
C ARG A 3 3.16 5.09 -20.88
N ASP A 4 3.68 6.30 -20.67
CA ASP A 4 3.80 6.86 -19.32
C ASP A 4 2.47 7.40 -18.78
N GLN A 5 2.41 7.67 -17.48
CA GLN A 5 1.18 8.12 -16.80
C GLN A 5 0.62 9.47 -17.26
N TYR A 6 1.33 10.20 -18.12
CA TYR A 6 0.88 11.48 -18.69
C TYR A 6 0.27 11.33 -20.08
N GLU A 7 0.44 10.17 -20.73
CA GLU A 7 -0.18 9.90 -22.01
C GLU A 7 -1.70 9.83 -21.89
N TYR A 8 -2.40 10.64 -22.69
CA TYR A 8 -3.85 10.58 -22.81
C TYR A 8 -4.27 9.25 -23.45
N SER A 9 -5.00 8.44 -22.69
CA SER A 9 -5.45 7.11 -23.11
C SER A 9 -6.78 6.76 -22.46
N ASP A 10 -7.54 5.85 -23.07
CA ASP A 10 -8.71 5.24 -22.43
C ASP A 10 -8.26 4.40 -21.21
N PRO A 11 -8.67 4.76 -19.98
CA PRO A 11 -8.26 4.03 -18.78
C PRO A 11 -8.85 2.61 -18.72
N THR A 12 -9.98 2.33 -19.39
CA THR A 12 -10.62 1.00 -19.35
C THR A 12 -9.80 -0.06 -20.08
N THR A 13 -8.97 0.35 -21.05
CA THR A 13 -8.13 -0.53 -21.88
C THR A 13 -6.63 -0.28 -21.72
N ARG A 14 -6.24 0.57 -20.77
CA ARG A 14 -4.83 0.96 -20.55
C ARG A 14 -3.96 -0.21 -20.12
N TYR A 15 -4.50 -1.07 -19.26
CA TYR A 15 -3.87 -2.33 -18.84
C TYR A 15 -4.70 -3.51 -19.34
N PRO A 16 -4.08 -4.68 -19.55
CA PRO A 16 -4.80 -5.87 -19.96
C PRO A 16 -5.92 -6.21 -18.95
N SER A 17 -7.15 -6.40 -19.45
CA SER A 17 -8.15 -7.13 -18.68
C SER A 17 -7.68 -8.58 -18.65
N THR A 18 -7.20 -9.00 -17.49
CA THR A 18 -6.61 -10.34 -17.30
C THR A 18 -7.62 -11.17 -16.54
N SER A 19 -7.90 -12.35 -17.08
CA SER A 19 -8.54 -13.45 -16.36
C SER A 19 -7.41 -14.45 -16.11
N PRO A 20 -6.62 -14.26 -15.03
CA PRO A 20 -5.48 -15.12 -14.76
C PRO A 20 -5.96 -16.56 -14.55
N GLU A 21 -5.14 -17.53 -14.99
CA GLU A 21 -5.38 -18.92 -14.61
C GLU A 21 -5.36 -19.05 -13.08
N PRO A 22 -6.18 -19.94 -12.49
CA PRO A 22 -6.13 -20.23 -11.06
C PRO A 22 -4.70 -20.54 -10.62
N GLN A 23 -4.21 -19.79 -9.65
CA GLN A 23 -2.87 -19.95 -9.11
C GLN A 23 -2.87 -19.65 -7.62
N GLN A 24 -1.98 -20.34 -6.90
CA GLN A 24 -1.84 -20.17 -5.47
C GLN A 24 -0.38 -20.29 -5.06
N GLN A 25 0.01 -19.52 -4.05
CA GLN A 25 1.32 -19.56 -3.43
C GLN A 25 1.15 -19.66 -1.90
N PRO A 26 2.11 -20.27 -1.19
CA PRO A 26 2.18 -20.12 0.27
C PRO A 26 2.46 -18.65 0.62
N GLU A 27 1.89 -18.16 1.73
CA GLU A 27 2.21 -16.81 2.26
C GLU A 27 3.71 -16.70 2.61
N PRO A 28 4.37 -15.56 2.30
CA PRO A 28 3.81 -14.35 1.71
C PRO A 28 3.65 -14.36 0.19
N GLY A 29 4.20 -15.37 -0.48
CA GLY A 29 4.24 -15.49 -1.94
C GLY A 29 5.34 -14.63 -2.55
N LEU A 30 5.60 -14.81 -3.85
CA LEU A 30 6.49 -13.94 -4.63
C LEU A 30 5.78 -13.46 -5.89
N GLU A 31 5.87 -12.18 -6.19
CA GLU A 31 5.36 -11.59 -7.44
C GLU A 31 6.15 -12.08 -8.65
N SER A 32 7.43 -12.40 -8.47
CA SER A 32 8.25 -12.97 -9.55
C SER A 32 7.67 -14.27 -10.13
N ARG A 33 6.82 -14.97 -9.36
CA ARG A 33 6.16 -16.23 -9.69
C ARG A 33 4.71 -16.09 -10.16
N MET A 34 4.15 -14.88 -10.16
CA MET A 34 2.79 -14.65 -10.65
C MET A 34 2.72 -14.68 -12.18
N ASP A 35 1.58 -15.13 -12.70
CA ASP A 35 1.26 -15.06 -14.13
C ASP A 35 -0.17 -14.55 -14.37
N PRO A 36 -0.38 -13.37 -14.97
CA PRO A 36 0.64 -12.43 -15.42
C PRO A 36 1.33 -11.73 -14.24
N LYS A 37 2.54 -11.22 -14.47
CA LYS A 37 3.23 -10.37 -13.50
C LYS A 37 2.52 -9.03 -13.34
N PRO A 38 2.35 -8.52 -12.11
CA PRO A 38 1.84 -7.18 -11.90
C PRO A 38 2.76 -6.11 -12.51
N ASP A 39 2.17 -5.01 -12.98
CA ASP A 39 2.89 -3.82 -13.45
C ASP A 39 3.00 -2.80 -12.31
N HIS A 40 4.23 -2.49 -11.90
CA HIS A 40 4.54 -1.54 -10.82
C HIS A 40 4.95 -0.16 -11.35
N GLY A 41 4.98 0.00 -12.67
CA GLY A 41 5.44 1.19 -13.34
C GLY A 41 6.94 1.19 -13.61
N GLU A 42 7.58 0.01 -13.61
CA GLU A 42 9.01 -0.17 -13.91
C GLU A 42 9.39 0.50 -15.23
N ASP A 43 8.53 0.45 -16.23
CA ASP A 43 8.79 1.06 -17.53
C ASP A 43 7.94 2.32 -17.78
N SER A 44 6.84 2.50 -17.04
CA SER A 44 5.83 3.53 -17.34
C SER A 44 5.84 4.74 -16.40
N TYR A 45 6.29 4.62 -15.14
CA TYR A 45 6.22 5.76 -14.23
C TYR A 45 7.32 6.80 -14.52
N ARG A 46 6.97 8.00 -14.98
CA ARG A 46 7.93 9.09 -15.22
C ARG A 46 7.94 10.10 -14.07
N GLY A 47 9.06 10.24 -13.35
CA GLY A 47 9.21 11.23 -12.27
C GLY A 47 9.39 12.66 -12.77
N THR A 48 9.08 13.63 -11.91
CA THR A 48 9.18 15.09 -12.19
C THR A 48 9.84 15.89 -11.05
N GLY A 49 10.39 15.21 -10.03
CA GLY A 49 11.08 15.84 -8.91
C GLY A 49 10.16 16.30 -7.77
N ARG A 50 8.95 15.74 -7.67
CA ARG A 50 7.93 16.16 -6.69
C ARG A 50 8.28 15.81 -5.24
N LEU A 51 9.24 14.92 -5.02
CA LEU A 51 9.67 14.43 -3.71
C LEU A 51 11.18 14.58 -3.50
N ALA A 52 11.81 15.52 -4.20
CA ALA A 52 13.26 15.72 -4.14
C ALA A 52 13.77 15.88 -2.70
N GLY A 53 14.67 15.00 -2.30
CA GLY A 53 15.33 15.02 -0.99
C GLY A 53 14.51 14.44 0.17
N ARG A 54 13.30 13.93 -0.08
CA ARG A 54 12.50 13.23 0.93
C ARG A 54 13.15 11.91 1.35
N ARG A 55 12.83 11.48 2.57
CA ARG A 55 13.28 10.21 3.17
C ARG A 55 12.06 9.42 3.60
N ALA A 56 11.76 8.35 2.87
CA ALA A 56 10.55 7.59 3.02
C ALA A 56 10.81 6.19 3.58
N LEU A 57 10.00 5.78 4.55
CA LEU A 57 9.88 4.39 4.99
C LEU A 57 8.60 3.79 4.40
N ILE A 58 8.72 2.68 3.68
CA ILE A 58 7.61 1.98 3.04
C ILE A 58 7.60 0.52 3.53
N THR A 59 6.51 0.10 4.16
CA THR A 59 6.32 -1.32 4.54
C THR A 59 5.57 -2.08 3.45
N GLY A 60 5.93 -3.32 3.17
CA GLY A 60 5.42 -4.11 2.04
C GLY A 60 5.89 -3.55 0.71
N ALA A 61 7.16 -3.11 0.66
CA ALA A 61 7.74 -2.38 -0.47
C ALA A 61 8.44 -3.29 -1.49
N ASP A 62 8.54 -4.57 -1.18
CA ASP A 62 9.06 -5.64 -2.03
C ASP A 62 8.14 -5.91 -3.23
N SER A 63 6.82 -5.79 -3.03
CA SER A 63 5.81 -6.20 -3.99
C SER A 63 4.62 -5.25 -4.07
N GLY A 64 3.81 -5.41 -5.11
CA GLY A 64 2.48 -4.85 -5.26
C GLY A 64 2.45 -3.34 -5.14
N ILE A 65 1.47 -2.82 -4.41
CA ILE A 65 1.28 -1.37 -4.28
C ILE A 65 2.51 -0.71 -3.65
N GLY A 66 3.13 -1.32 -2.63
CA GLY A 66 4.29 -0.73 -1.98
C GLY A 66 5.52 -0.67 -2.91
N ALA A 67 5.74 -1.69 -3.73
CA ALA A 67 6.77 -1.66 -4.78
C ALA A 67 6.53 -0.51 -5.79
N ALA A 68 5.30 -0.36 -6.28
CA ALA A 68 4.96 0.73 -7.20
C ALA A 68 5.17 2.12 -6.57
N VAL A 69 4.83 2.26 -5.28
CA VAL A 69 5.09 3.49 -4.52
C VAL A 69 6.58 3.74 -4.35
N ALA A 70 7.37 2.71 -4.03
CA ALA A 70 8.81 2.83 -3.87
C ALA A 70 9.50 3.28 -5.18
N ILE A 71 9.13 2.68 -6.32
CA ILE A 71 9.60 3.07 -7.65
C ILE A 71 9.25 4.53 -7.94
N ALA A 72 7.98 4.91 -7.74
CA ALA A 72 7.51 6.26 -7.99
C ALA A 72 8.21 7.29 -7.10
N TYR A 73 8.37 6.99 -5.81
CA TYR A 73 9.03 7.90 -4.86
C TYR A 73 10.49 8.11 -5.22
N ALA A 74 11.20 7.05 -5.59
CA ALA A 74 12.59 7.16 -6.04
C ALA A 74 12.71 8.02 -7.30
N ARG A 75 11.84 7.80 -8.29
CA ARG A 75 11.82 8.61 -9.53
C ARG A 75 11.44 10.08 -9.28
N GLU A 76 10.67 10.35 -8.24
CA GLU A 76 10.33 11.71 -7.81
C GLU A 76 11.40 12.34 -6.91
N GLY A 77 12.47 11.61 -6.56
CA GLY A 77 13.67 12.12 -5.90
C GLY A 77 13.82 11.79 -4.42
N ALA A 78 13.05 10.84 -3.89
CA ALA A 78 13.14 10.41 -2.49
C ALA A 78 14.15 9.26 -2.29
N ASP A 79 14.79 9.21 -1.12
CA ASP A 79 15.53 8.04 -0.64
C ASP A 79 14.58 7.13 0.16
N ILE A 80 14.72 5.81 0.03
CA ILE A 80 13.71 4.84 0.44
C ILE A 80 14.29 3.80 1.40
N ALA A 81 13.63 3.58 2.54
CA ALA A 81 13.77 2.40 3.36
C ALA A 81 12.60 1.44 3.07
N LEU A 82 12.93 0.18 2.76
CA LEU A 82 12.01 -0.88 2.39
C LEU A 82 11.91 -1.88 3.55
N ALA A 83 10.69 -2.10 4.03
CA ALA A 83 10.39 -3.15 5.00
C ALA A 83 9.54 -4.23 4.33
N TYR A 84 9.88 -5.49 4.54
CA TYR A 84 9.28 -6.68 3.92
C TYR A 84 9.67 -7.92 4.73
N LEU A 85 9.08 -9.09 4.48
CA LEU A 85 9.48 -10.33 5.15
C LEU A 85 10.76 -10.90 4.52
N PRO A 86 11.64 -11.57 5.30
CA PRO A 86 12.88 -12.13 4.76
C PRO A 86 12.70 -13.08 3.56
N ASP A 87 11.57 -13.77 3.47
CA ASP A 87 11.27 -14.69 2.37
C ASP A 87 10.98 -13.98 1.03
N GLU A 88 10.70 -12.66 1.07
CA GLU A 88 10.41 -11.80 -0.08
C GLU A 88 11.66 -11.08 -0.63
N GLU A 89 12.86 -11.43 -0.14
CA GLU A 89 14.13 -10.78 -0.50
C GLU A 89 14.38 -10.72 -2.01
N GLU A 90 13.97 -11.75 -2.76
CA GLU A 90 14.09 -11.78 -4.22
C GLU A 90 13.36 -10.60 -4.89
N ASP A 91 12.10 -10.35 -4.48
CA ASP A 91 11.30 -9.25 -5.03
C ASP A 91 11.81 -7.90 -4.52
N ALA A 92 12.18 -7.80 -3.24
CA ALA A 92 12.78 -6.59 -2.68
C ALA A 92 14.05 -6.15 -3.44
N GLN A 93 14.94 -7.09 -3.79
CA GLN A 93 16.18 -6.76 -4.51
C GLN A 93 15.91 -6.23 -5.94
N ARG A 94 14.84 -6.69 -6.58
CA ARG A 94 14.38 -6.13 -7.87
C ARG A 94 13.97 -4.66 -7.72
N ILE A 95 13.25 -4.33 -6.64
CA ILE A 95 12.84 -2.96 -6.36
C ILE A 95 14.03 -2.08 -5.96
N VAL A 96 14.95 -2.59 -5.16
CA VAL A 96 16.22 -1.92 -4.83
C VAL A 96 16.97 -1.49 -6.09
N ALA A 97 17.13 -2.39 -7.07
CA ALA A 97 17.82 -2.08 -8.32
C ALA A 97 17.14 -0.93 -9.09
N LEU A 98 15.80 -0.84 -9.06
CA LEU A 98 15.06 0.24 -9.71
C LEU A 98 15.20 1.58 -8.97
N ILE A 99 15.26 1.57 -7.64
CA ILE A 99 15.50 2.76 -6.81
C ILE A 99 16.92 3.29 -7.06
N GLU A 100 17.91 2.41 -7.06
CA GLU A 100 19.32 2.77 -7.32
C GLU A 100 19.52 3.26 -8.76
N ALA A 101 18.83 2.67 -9.74
CA ALA A 101 18.82 3.14 -11.12
C ALA A 101 18.22 4.55 -11.26
N ALA A 102 17.32 4.97 -10.36
CA ALA A 102 16.82 6.34 -10.28
C ALA A 102 17.79 7.30 -9.55
N GLY A 103 18.98 6.83 -9.16
CA GLY A 103 20.01 7.60 -8.48
C GLY A 103 19.69 7.91 -7.01
N ARG A 104 18.83 7.10 -6.39
CA ARG A 104 18.39 7.26 -5.00
C ARG A 104 18.92 6.15 -4.12
N LYS A 105 18.98 6.41 -2.82
CA LYS A 105 19.39 5.43 -1.82
C LYS A 105 18.24 4.47 -1.52
N ALA A 106 18.53 3.17 -1.55
CA ALA A 106 17.65 2.12 -1.05
C ALA A 106 18.25 1.52 0.22
N VAL A 107 17.43 1.31 1.25
CA VAL A 107 17.82 0.65 2.51
C VAL A 107 16.87 -0.49 2.76
N THR A 108 17.37 -1.72 2.84
CA THR A 108 16.55 -2.89 3.14
C THR A 108 16.56 -3.24 4.62
N ILE A 109 15.37 -3.43 5.18
CA ILE A 109 15.16 -3.72 6.61
C ILE A 109 14.14 -4.85 6.72
N PRO A 110 14.48 -6.10 6.32
CA PRO A 110 13.54 -7.20 6.39
C PRO A 110 13.18 -7.55 7.85
N GLY A 111 11.94 -7.97 8.08
CA GLY A 111 11.45 -8.47 9.36
C GLY A 111 9.92 -8.50 9.46
N ASP A 112 9.44 -9.09 10.56
CA ASP A 112 8.03 -9.40 10.74
C ASP A 112 7.32 -8.35 11.62
N LEU A 113 6.25 -7.75 11.09
CA LEU A 113 5.41 -6.77 11.79
C LEU A 113 4.60 -7.37 12.96
N THR A 114 4.46 -8.70 13.03
CA THR A 114 3.91 -9.39 14.20
C THR A 114 4.83 -9.26 15.42
N ALA A 115 6.14 -9.20 15.18
CA ALA A 115 7.14 -9.08 16.23
C ALA A 115 7.06 -7.70 16.90
N LYS A 116 6.72 -7.69 18.19
CA LYS A 116 6.45 -6.45 18.96
C LYS A 116 7.54 -5.38 18.84
N ASN A 117 8.81 -5.78 18.79
CA ASN A 117 9.95 -4.86 18.79
C ASN A 117 10.38 -4.42 17.38
N TYR A 118 9.92 -5.12 16.34
CA TYR A 118 10.38 -4.86 14.98
C TYR A 118 9.98 -3.47 14.46
N PRO A 119 8.75 -2.94 14.66
CA PRO A 119 8.41 -1.59 14.21
C PRO A 119 9.34 -0.49 14.76
N ALA A 120 9.79 -0.62 16.01
CA ALA A 120 10.74 0.33 16.60
C ALA A 120 12.13 0.20 15.96
N ALA A 121 12.66 -1.02 15.86
CA ALA A 121 13.94 -1.28 15.22
C ALA A 121 13.95 -0.87 13.73
N LEU A 122 12.82 -1.02 13.05
CA LEU A 122 12.61 -0.62 11.66
C LEU A 122 12.78 0.90 11.51
N VAL A 123 12.08 1.68 12.35
CA VAL A 123 12.19 3.15 12.33
C VAL A 123 13.61 3.60 12.68
N GLU A 124 14.21 3.05 13.73
CA GLU A 124 15.56 3.42 14.15
C GLU A 124 16.58 3.21 13.03
N ARG A 125 16.53 2.05 12.36
CA ARG A 125 17.39 1.75 11.21
C ARG A 125 17.10 2.67 10.03
N ALA A 126 15.83 2.90 9.69
CA ALA A 126 15.47 3.80 8.60
C ALA A 126 16.00 5.23 8.82
N VAL A 127 15.85 5.77 10.04
CA VAL A 127 16.36 7.09 10.41
C VAL A 127 17.88 7.14 10.34
N ALA A 128 18.57 6.14 10.89
CA ALA A 128 20.03 6.09 10.90
C ALA A 128 20.61 5.98 9.49
N GLU A 129 20.04 5.11 8.66
CA GLU A 129 20.57 4.81 7.33
C GLU A 129 20.15 5.87 6.30
N LEU A 130 18.95 6.45 6.36
CA LEU A 130 18.53 7.55 5.47
C LEU A 130 19.01 8.93 5.93
N GLY A 131 19.49 9.05 7.18
CA GLY A 131 19.87 10.32 7.79
C GLY A 131 18.68 11.20 8.22
N GLY A 132 17.50 10.60 8.38
CA GLY A 132 16.25 11.24 8.79
C GLY A 132 15.03 10.53 8.21
N LEU A 133 13.83 10.96 8.59
CA LEU A 133 12.57 10.37 8.12
C LEU A 133 11.50 11.47 8.02
N ASP A 134 10.84 11.59 6.88
CA ASP A 134 9.78 12.60 6.66
C ASP A 134 8.55 12.05 5.93
N ALA A 135 8.60 10.81 5.44
CA ALA A 135 7.45 10.13 4.86
C ALA A 135 7.34 8.70 5.39
N ILE A 136 6.14 8.29 5.77
CA ILE A 136 5.83 6.89 6.15
C ILE A 136 4.68 6.42 5.28
N VAL A 137 4.85 5.25 4.66
CA VAL A 137 3.81 4.59 3.88
C VAL A 137 3.60 3.17 4.41
N THR A 138 2.37 2.83 4.78
CA THR A 138 2.05 1.47 5.27
C THR A 138 1.25 0.70 4.22
N CYS A 139 1.93 -0.07 3.37
CA CYS A 139 1.30 -0.95 2.36
C CYS A 139 1.23 -2.43 2.77
N ALA A 140 2.13 -2.88 3.65
CA ALA A 140 2.10 -4.23 4.22
C ALA A 140 0.73 -4.56 4.80
N GLY A 141 0.25 -5.77 4.52
CA GLY A 141 -1.02 -6.25 5.03
C GLY A 141 -1.15 -7.76 4.91
N LYS A 142 -1.96 -8.33 5.80
CA LYS A 142 -2.36 -9.73 5.80
C LYS A 142 -3.85 -9.82 5.45
N GLN A 143 -4.19 -10.74 4.55
CA GLN A 143 -5.54 -11.00 4.08
C GLN A 143 -5.67 -12.48 3.79
N HIS A 144 -6.55 -13.19 4.49
CA HIS A 144 -6.81 -14.62 4.29
C HIS A 144 -8.30 -14.84 4.06
N TRP A 145 -8.63 -15.51 2.97
CA TRP A 145 -9.99 -15.87 2.63
C TRP A 145 -10.53 -17.01 3.52
N ARG A 146 -11.78 -16.90 3.96
CA ARG A 146 -12.57 -17.94 4.64
C ARG A 146 -14.04 -17.82 4.24
N ALA A 147 -14.65 -18.94 3.85
CA ALA A 147 -16.04 -18.95 3.41
C ALA A 147 -17.02 -18.50 4.51
N GLU A 148 -16.82 -18.97 5.75
CA GLU A 148 -17.67 -18.65 6.89
C GLU A 148 -16.87 -18.04 8.05
N VAL A 149 -17.51 -17.19 8.84
CA VAL A 149 -16.88 -16.57 10.03
C VAL A 149 -16.39 -17.61 11.04
N THR A 150 -17.04 -18.77 11.11
CA THR A 150 -16.65 -19.88 12.01
C THR A 150 -15.39 -20.60 11.55
N ASP A 151 -14.96 -20.39 10.31
CA ASP A 151 -13.75 -21.00 9.74
C ASP A 151 -12.50 -20.13 9.96
N ILE A 152 -12.67 -18.91 10.50
CA ILE A 152 -11.56 -18.00 10.83
C ILE A 152 -10.87 -18.51 12.10
N PRO A 153 -9.64 -19.03 12.01
CA PRO A 153 -8.87 -19.44 13.17
C PRO A 153 -8.48 -18.22 14.02
N ASP A 154 -8.31 -18.42 15.33
CA ASP A 154 -7.96 -17.33 16.26
C ASP A 154 -6.60 -16.69 15.93
N ASP A 155 -5.61 -17.50 15.52
CA ASP A 155 -4.30 -17.04 15.06
C ASP A 155 -4.39 -16.18 13.81
N GLN A 156 -5.23 -16.55 12.82
CA GLN A 156 -5.48 -15.70 11.66
C GLN A 156 -6.05 -14.33 12.08
N LEU A 157 -7.08 -14.31 12.93
CA LEU A 157 -7.70 -13.07 13.39
C LEU A 157 -6.66 -12.18 14.10
N VAL A 158 -5.87 -12.76 15.01
CA VAL A 158 -4.84 -12.04 15.76
C VAL A 158 -3.74 -11.52 14.84
N ASP A 159 -3.26 -12.34 13.89
CA ASP A 159 -2.21 -11.94 12.96
C ASP A 159 -2.68 -10.85 12.02
N THR A 160 -3.89 -10.97 11.45
CA THR A 160 -4.50 -9.94 10.60
C THR A 160 -4.55 -8.60 11.31
N PHE A 161 -5.05 -8.55 12.55
CA PHE A 161 -5.07 -7.30 13.33
C PHE A 161 -3.67 -6.85 13.76
N THR A 162 -2.76 -7.77 14.05
CA THR A 162 -1.40 -7.42 14.48
C THR A 162 -0.64 -6.75 13.34
N VAL A 163 -0.65 -7.33 12.15
CA VAL A 163 0.00 -6.78 10.96
C VAL A 163 -0.71 -5.50 10.51
N ASN A 164 -2.03 -5.53 10.33
CA ASN A 164 -2.74 -4.43 9.66
C ASN A 164 -2.98 -3.22 10.58
N VAL A 165 -3.19 -3.46 11.88
CA VAL A 165 -3.60 -2.41 12.84
C VAL A 165 -2.52 -2.18 13.88
N LEU A 166 -2.15 -3.18 14.68
CA LEU A 166 -1.26 -2.95 15.83
C LEU A 166 0.14 -2.50 15.40
N SER A 167 0.65 -3.02 14.29
CA SER A 167 1.94 -2.61 13.74
C SER A 167 1.93 -1.12 13.35
N LEU A 168 0.83 -0.61 12.78
CA LEU A 168 0.66 0.79 12.42
C LEU A 168 0.73 1.70 13.65
N PHE A 169 0.07 1.34 14.76
CA PHE A 169 0.19 2.10 16.01
C PHE A 169 1.65 2.15 16.49
N ARG A 170 2.34 1.01 16.51
CA ARG A 170 3.73 0.91 16.98
C ARG A 170 4.68 1.68 16.08
N LEU A 171 4.48 1.59 14.76
CA LEU A 171 5.29 2.29 13.76
C LEU A 171 5.16 3.81 13.91
N VAL A 172 3.92 4.30 14.01
CA VAL A 172 3.66 5.73 14.24
C VAL A 172 4.28 6.17 15.57
N GLN A 173 4.06 5.44 16.66
CA GLN A 173 4.64 5.77 17.97
C GLN A 173 6.17 5.86 17.91
N ALA A 174 6.83 4.92 17.25
CA ALA A 174 8.28 4.91 17.09
C ALA A 174 8.79 6.04 16.18
N ALA A 175 8.04 6.40 15.13
CA ALA A 175 8.48 7.41 14.17
C ALA A 175 8.21 8.85 14.59
N LEU A 176 7.18 9.11 15.40
CA LEU A 176 6.78 10.46 15.81
C LEU A 176 7.89 11.34 16.42
N PRO A 177 8.90 10.83 17.15
CA PRO A 177 10.05 11.61 17.60
C PRO A 177 10.96 12.12 16.48
N HIS A 178 10.88 11.52 15.29
CA HIS A 178 11.74 11.81 14.13
C HIS A 178 11.03 12.63 13.04
N LEU A 179 9.70 12.76 13.12
CA LEU A 179 8.91 13.50 12.15
C LEU A 179 8.82 14.99 12.50
N GLU A 180 9.32 15.81 11.59
CA GLU A 180 9.29 17.27 11.65
C GLU A 180 8.07 17.86 10.92
N PRO A 181 7.71 19.15 11.13
CA PRO A 181 6.70 19.82 10.32
C PRO A 181 6.99 19.69 8.82
N GLY A 182 5.96 19.36 8.03
CA GLY A 182 6.08 19.03 6.61
C GLY A 182 6.21 17.53 6.31
N SER A 183 6.31 16.69 7.35
CA SER A 183 6.24 15.23 7.23
C SER A 183 4.84 14.74 6.87
N THR A 184 4.76 13.52 6.35
CA THR A 184 3.51 12.90 5.92
C THR A 184 3.46 11.42 6.29
N ILE A 185 2.27 10.94 6.66
CA ILE A 185 1.98 9.52 6.90
C ILE A 185 0.84 9.14 5.97
N ILE A 186 1.03 8.09 5.18
CA ILE A 186 0.04 7.60 4.23
C ILE A 186 -0.22 6.14 4.53
N THR A 187 -1.45 5.81 4.90
CA THR A 187 -1.84 4.45 5.21
C THR A 187 -2.63 3.82 4.07
N THR A 188 -2.54 2.50 3.93
CA THR A 188 -3.27 1.74 2.91
C THR A 188 -4.45 1.03 3.55
N ALA A 189 -5.64 1.57 3.35
CA ALA A 189 -6.89 0.91 3.71
C ALA A 189 -7.32 -0.06 2.58
N SER A 190 -8.61 -0.15 2.31
CA SER A 190 -9.20 -0.90 1.19
C SER A 190 -10.62 -0.38 0.97
N MET A 191 -11.17 -0.59 -0.22
CA MET A 191 -12.61 -0.49 -0.46
C MET A 191 -13.44 -1.36 0.49
N GLU A 192 -12.87 -2.45 1.01
CA GLU A 192 -13.52 -3.32 1.99
C GLU A 192 -13.80 -2.63 3.33
N ALA A 193 -13.14 -1.50 3.63
CA ALA A 193 -13.50 -0.67 4.77
C ALA A 193 -14.93 -0.08 4.66
N TYR A 194 -15.48 -0.06 3.44
CA TYR A 194 -16.76 0.56 3.09
C TYR A 194 -17.76 -0.46 2.53
N GLN A 195 -17.28 -1.37 1.68
CA GLN A 195 -18.05 -2.45 1.08
C GLN A 195 -17.35 -3.76 1.44
N PRO A 196 -17.56 -4.29 2.66
CA PRO A 196 -16.83 -5.47 3.13
C PRO A 196 -17.19 -6.69 2.30
N ALA A 197 -16.18 -7.48 1.95
CA ALA A 197 -16.36 -8.78 1.34
C ALA A 197 -16.60 -9.83 2.44
N PRO A 198 -17.72 -10.60 2.40
CA PRO A 198 -18.09 -11.52 3.47
C PRO A 198 -17.09 -12.65 3.75
N ASP A 199 -16.19 -12.91 2.81
CA ASP A 199 -15.23 -14.02 2.83
C ASP A 199 -13.84 -13.61 3.33
N ARG A 200 -13.68 -12.37 3.81
CA ARG A 200 -12.43 -11.80 4.37
C ARG A 200 -12.74 -10.78 5.46
N LEU A 201 -13.58 -11.20 6.42
CA LEU A 201 -14.18 -10.32 7.43
C LEU A 201 -13.17 -9.66 8.37
N ASP A 202 -12.18 -10.41 8.84
CA ASP A 202 -11.10 -9.90 9.71
C ASP A 202 -10.27 -8.84 8.98
N HIS A 203 -9.95 -9.07 7.71
CA HIS A 203 -9.28 -8.11 6.84
C HIS A 203 -10.13 -6.84 6.65
N ALA A 204 -11.40 -6.96 6.24
CA ALA A 204 -12.28 -5.82 6.06
C ALA A 204 -12.43 -4.97 7.34
N ALA A 205 -12.60 -5.62 8.50
CA ALA A 205 -12.63 -4.97 9.80
C ALA A 205 -11.32 -4.23 10.11
N SER A 206 -10.17 -4.84 9.82
CA SER A 206 -8.86 -4.21 10.00
C SER A 206 -8.68 -2.98 9.10
N LYS A 207 -9.17 -3.01 7.86
CA LYS A 207 -9.08 -1.87 6.93
C LYS A 207 -10.01 -0.73 7.32
N ALA A 208 -11.16 -1.01 7.90
CA ALA A 208 -12.01 0.00 8.55
C ALA A 208 -11.31 0.64 9.75
N ALA A 209 -10.62 -0.16 10.58
CA ALA A 209 -9.83 0.34 11.71
C ALA A 209 -8.67 1.24 11.26
N VAL A 210 -7.90 0.84 10.23
CA VAL A 210 -6.82 1.65 9.64
C VAL A 210 -7.36 3.00 9.14
N ASN A 211 -8.47 2.97 8.42
CA ASN A 211 -9.07 4.19 7.87
C ASN A 211 -9.52 5.14 9.00
N ASN A 212 -10.24 4.64 9.99
CA ASN A 212 -10.71 5.45 11.11
C ASN A 212 -9.56 5.99 11.97
N PHE A 213 -8.58 5.13 12.29
CA PHE A 213 -7.38 5.50 13.03
C PHE A 213 -6.64 6.66 12.36
N SER A 214 -6.44 6.57 11.03
CA SER A 214 -5.69 7.58 10.28
C SER A 214 -6.37 8.95 10.30
N LYS A 215 -7.71 8.99 10.30
CA LYS A 215 -8.47 10.24 10.42
C LYS A 215 -8.33 10.88 11.81
N GLY A 216 -8.41 10.07 12.86
CA GLY A 216 -8.16 10.53 14.22
C GLY A 216 -6.73 11.04 14.40
N LEU A 217 -5.75 10.30 13.86
CA LEU A 217 -4.34 10.66 13.91
C LEU A 217 -4.06 11.96 13.13
N ALA A 218 -4.71 12.17 11.98
CA ALA A 218 -4.60 13.42 11.23
C ALA A 218 -4.98 14.64 12.08
N GLN A 219 -6.10 14.56 12.81
CA GLN A 219 -6.54 15.64 13.70
C GLN A 219 -5.55 15.88 14.83
N GLN A 220 -4.95 14.83 15.38
CA GLN A 220 -3.96 14.93 16.44
C GLN A 220 -2.64 15.55 15.96
N LEU A 221 -2.22 15.26 14.73
CA LEU A 221 -0.89 15.60 14.23
C LEU A 221 -0.86 16.87 13.37
N ILE A 222 -1.99 17.34 12.83
CA ILE A 222 -2.01 18.56 12.04
C ILE A 222 -1.53 19.82 12.80
N PRO A 223 -1.76 19.99 14.12
CA PRO A 223 -1.16 21.11 14.86
C PRO A 223 0.37 21.06 14.93
N ARG A 224 0.98 19.88 14.70
CA ARG A 224 2.44 19.69 14.57
C ARG A 224 2.94 19.86 13.13
N GLY A 225 2.07 20.18 12.17
CA GLY A 225 2.41 20.30 10.76
C GLY A 225 2.66 18.97 10.05
N ILE A 226 2.17 17.85 10.61
CA ILE A 226 2.31 16.51 10.02
C ILE A 226 0.96 16.10 9.44
N ARG A 227 0.93 15.72 8.16
CA ARG A 227 -0.31 15.26 7.51
C ARG A 227 -0.43 13.75 7.63
N VAL A 228 -1.65 13.28 7.81
CA VAL A 228 -1.96 11.85 7.75
C VAL A 228 -3.12 11.66 6.78
N ASN A 229 -2.96 10.81 5.77
CA ASN A 229 -3.99 10.51 4.79
C ASN A 229 -4.05 9.02 4.51
N VAL A 230 -5.09 8.60 3.81
CA VAL A 230 -5.36 7.20 3.51
C VAL A 230 -5.51 7.05 2.00
N VAL A 231 -4.93 6.00 1.43
CA VAL A 231 -5.31 5.50 0.11
C VAL A 231 -6.19 4.26 0.32
N ALA A 232 -7.33 4.21 -0.36
CA ALA A 232 -8.22 3.05 -0.36
C ALA A 232 -8.29 2.45 -1.77
N PRO A 233 -7.46 1.42 -2.04
CA PRO A 233 -7.50 0.70 -3.31
C PRO A 233 -8.82 -0.09 -3.45
N GLY A 234 -9.28 -0.24 -4.70
CA GLY A 234 -10.19 -1.32 -5.08
C GLY A 234 -9.42 -2.62 -5.32
N PRO A 235 -9.96 -3.54 -6.16
CA PRO A 235 -9.25 -4.76 -6.53
C PRO A 235 -7.98 -4.40 -7.32
N ALA A 236 -6.82 -4.71 -6.74
CA ALA A 236 -5.52 -4.50 -7.35
C ALA A 236 -4.80 -5.84 -7.50
N TRP A 237 -4.23 -6.09 -8.67
CA TRP A 237 -3.49 -7.31 -8.96
C TRP A 237 -2.15 -7.31 -8.20
N SER A 238 -1.99 -8.22 -7.25
CA SER A 238 -0.78 -8.37 -6.44
C SER A 238 -0.66 -9.77 -5.85
N VAL A 239 0.52 -10.10 -5.33
CA VAL A 239 0.80 -11.42 -4.72
C VAL A 239 -0.15 -11.76 -3.58
N LEU A 240 -0.61 -10.75 -2.83
CA LEU A 240 -1.56 -10.91 -1.73
C LEU A 240 -2.81 -11.70 -2.14
N GLN A 241 -3.29 -11.54 -3.38
CA GLN A 241 -4.50 -12.23 -3.85
C GLN A 241 -4.23 -13.73 -4.07
N VAL A 242 -3.05 -14.08 -4.60
CA VAL A 242 -2.68 -15.47 -4.90
C VAL A 242 -2.04 -16.19 -3.69
N SER A 243 -1.71 -15.45 -2.62
CA SER A 243 -1.16 -15.98 -1.37
C SER A 243 -2.24 -16.14 -0.28
N ALA A 244 -3.35 -16.80 -0.64
CA ALA A 244 -4.55 -17.01 0.19
C ALA A 244 -5.47 -15.79 0.40
N GLY A 245 -5.27 -14.69 -0.32
CA GLY A 245 -6.13 -13.51 -0.22
C GLY A 245 -7.53 -13.68 -0.81
N VAL A 246 -7.67 -14.50 -1.86
CA VAL A 246 -8.97 -14.87 -2.46
C VAL A 246 -9.01 -16.37 -2.74
N ASP A 247 -10.22 -16.88 -3.01
CA ASP A 247 -10.41 -18.25 -3.48
C ASP A 247 -9.78 -18.41 -4.88
N PRO A 248 -8.84 -19.36 -5.08
CA PRO A 248 -8.23 -19.64 -6.39
C PRO A 248 -9.24 -19.88 -7.52
N GLU A 249 -10.42 -20.43 -7.22
CA GLU A 249 -11.46 -20.70 -8.22
C GLU A 249 -12.14 -19.40 -8.71
N THR A 250 -12.14 -18.36 -7.88
CA THR A 250 -12.73 -17.04 -8.21
C THR A 250 -11.69 -16.02 -8.69
N LEU A 251 -10.40 -16.33 -8.54
CA LEU A 251 -9.29 -15.50 -8.98
C LEU A 251 -9.40 -15.06 -10.47
N PRO A 252 -9.86 -15.89 -11.42
CA PRO A 252 -10.02 -15.47 -12.82
C PRO A 252 -11.02 -14.32 -13.01
N ASP A 253 -11.96 -14.13 -12.08
CA ASP A 253 -12.98 -13.07 -12.10
C ASP A 253 -12.62 -11.88 -11.19
N PHE A 254 -11.44 -11.91 -10.56
CA PHE A 254 -11.00 -10.90 -9.60
C PHE A 254 -10.92 -9.51 -10.25
N GLY A 255 -11.64 -8.55 -9.65
CA GLY A 255 -11.71 -7.17 -10.10
C GLY A 255 -12.51 -6.91 -11.38
N SER A 256 -12.58 -7.85 -12.33
CA SER A 256 -13.40 -7.72 -13.53
C SER A 256 -14.90 -7.75 -13.23
N SER A 257 -15.29 -8.56 -12.25
CA SER A 257 -16.68 -8.69 -11.78
C SER A 257 -17.10 -7.59 -10.79
N GLU A 258 -16.14 -7.00 -10.07
CA GLU A 258 -16.39 -6.07 -8.96
C GLU A 258 -16.28 -4.60 -9.39
N SER A 259 -15.34 -4.27 -10.29
CA SER A 259 -15.03 -2.90 -10.67
C SER A 259 -15.83 -2.46 -11.89
N PRO A 260 -16.43 -1.24 -11.89
CA PRO A 260 -17.04 -0.67 -13.09
C PRO A 260 -16.09 -0.53 -14.30
N MET A 261 -14.77 -0.55 -14.08
CA MET A 261 -13.78 -0.57 -15.17
C MET A 261 -13.60 -1.94 -15.84
N GLY A 262 -14.19 -3.03 -15.31
CA GLY A 262 -14.15 -4.36 -15.92
C GLY A 262 -12.77 -5.03 -15.89
N ARG A 263 -11.87 -4.58 -15.01
CA ARG A 263 -10.54 -5.16 -14.78
C ARG A 263 -10.04 -4.81 -13.38
N PRO A 264 -9.12 -5.60 -12.80
CA PRO A 264 -8.36 -5.16 -11.65
C PRO A 264 -7.44 -3.99 -12.02
N GLY A 265 -7.15 -3.14 -11.03
CA GLY A 265 -6.11 -2.14 -11.13
C GLY A 265 -4.72 -2.79 -11.09
N GLN A 266 -3.74 -2.18 -11.76
CA GLN A 266 -2.33 -2.55 -11.60
C GLN A 266 -1.66 -1.68 -10.53
N PRO A 267 -0.68 -2.20 -9.77
CA PRO A 267 0.07 -1.42 -8.78
C PRO A 267 0.54 -0.03 -9.25
N ALA A 268 1.00 0.06 -10.51
CA ALA A 268 1.40 1.31 -11.16
C ALA A 268 0.33 2.42 -11.10
N GLU A 269 -0.95 2.07 -11.14
CA GLU A 269 -2.08 3.00 -11.14
C GLU A 269 -2.34 3.62 -9.75
N LEU A 270 -1.85 2.98 -8.69
CA LEU A 270 -1.98 3.46 -7.32
C LEU A 270 -0.90 4.48 -6.97
N ALA A 271 0.31 4.31 -7.51
CA ALA A 271 1.48 5.12 -7.14
C ALA A 271 1.28 6.65 -7.25
N PRO A 272 0.60 7.21 -8.28
CA PRO A 272 0.35 8.65 -8.37
C PRO A 272 -0.40 9.23 -7.16
N ALA A 273 -1.31 8.47 -6.56
CA ALA A 273 -2.07 8.90 -5.38
C ALA A 273 -1.14 9.09 -4.17
N TYR A 274 -0.24 8.14 -3.94
CA TYR A 274 0.76 8.24 -2.87
C TYR A 274 1.71 9.42 -3.09
N VAL A 275 2.20 9.63 -4.32
CA VAL A 275 3.09 10.78 -4.60
C VAL A 275 2.36 12.10 -4.37
N PHE A 276 1.10 12.23 -4.81
CA PHE A 276 0.29 13.42 -4.51
C PHE A 276 0.17 13.66 -3.01
N LEU A 277 -0.17 12.62 -2.24
CA LEU A 277 -0.33 12.72 -0.78
C LEU A 277 1.00 12.95 -0.06
N ALA A 278 2.13 12.57 -0.63
CA ALA A 278 3.45 12.80 -0.04
C ALA A 278 4.04 14.17 -0.38
N SER A 279 3.75 14.71 -1.55
CA SER A 279 4.31 15.98 -2.00
C SER A 279 3.61 17.18 -1.33
N HIS A 280 4.19 18.36 -1.50
CA HIS A 280 3.63 19.61 -0.96
C HIS A 280 2.40 20.11 -1.71
N GLU A 281 2.08 19.53 -2.87
CA GLU A 281 0.89 19.91 -3.65
C GLU A 281 -0.43 19.56 -2.92
N SER A 282 -0.37 18.62 -1.96
CA SER A 282 -1.48 18.24 -1.08
C SER A 282 -1.42 18.91 0.31
N SER A 283 -0.86 20.12 0.40
CA SER A 283 -0.64 20.84 1.68
C SER A 283 -1.91 21.08 2.52
N PHE A 284 -3.08 21.13 1.89
CA PHE A 284 -4.38 21.28 2.58
C PHE A 284 -5.20 19.97 2.64
N VAL A 285 -4.57 18.83 2.38
CA VAL A 285 -5.19 17.50 2.45
C VAL A 285 -4.66 16.78 3.68
N ALA A 286 -5.51 16.61 4.69
CA ALA A 286 -5.23 15.90 5.92
C ALA A 286 -6.50 15.19 6.43
N GLY A 287 -6.37 13.93 6.82
CA GLY A 287 -7.48 13.08 7.27
C GLY A 287 -8.36 12.57 6.13
N GLU A 288 -7.91 12.68 4.88
CA GLU A 288 -8.71 12.28 3.72
C GLU A 288 -8.47 10.81 3.34
N THR A 289 -9.48 10.19 2.73
CA THR A 289 -9.37 8.88 2.11
C THR A 289 -9.46 9.02 0.59
N LEU A 290 -8.32 8.91 -0.10
CA LEU A 290 -8.27 8.93 -1.56
C LEU A 290 -8.57 7.54 -2.12
N ASN A 291 -9.72 7.40 -2.76
CA ASN A 291 -10.15 6.13 -3.35
C ASN A 291 -9.54 5.95 -4.75
N VAL A 292 -8.87 4.83 -4.97
CA VAL A 292 -8.33 4.44 -6.28
C VAL A 292 -8.86 3.04 -6.61
N ASN A 293 -10.10 3.00 -7.09
CA ASN A 293 -10.95 1.80 -7.00
C ASN A 293 -11.71 1.45 -8.29
N GLY A 294 -11.36 2.07 -9.41
CA GLY A 294 -12.01 1.82 -10.70
C GLY A 294 -13.49 2.23 -10.75
N GLY A 295 -13.93 3.18 -9.92
CA GLY A 295 -15.28 3.73 -9.95
C GLY A 295 -16.27 3.07 -8.99
N MET A 296 -15.81 2.16 -8.12
CA MET A 296 -16.64 1.60 -7.06
C MET A 296 -17.15 2.71 -6.12
N VAL A 297 -18.42 2.62 -5.72
CA VAL A 297 -19.07 3.66 -4.91
C VAL A 297 -18.71 3.47 -3.44
N THR A 298 -18.15 4.50 -2.81
CA THR A 298 -18.03 4.57 -1.35
C THR A 298 -19.22 5.31 -0.73
N PRO A 299 -19.67 4.95 0.48
CA PRO A 299 -20.71 5.68 1.20
C PRO A 299 -20.35 7.17 1.29
N ARG A 300 -21.24 8.05 0.82
CA ARG A 300 -21.19 9.46 1.24
C ARG A 300 -21.66 9.51 2.69
N PRO A 301 -21.04 10.33 3.56
CA PRO A 301 -21.74 10.74 4.77
C PRO A 301 -23.06 11.34 4.31
N LEU A 302 -24.17 10.69 4.66
CA LEU A 302 -25.47 11.32 4.55
C LEU A 302 -25.33 12.61 5.37
N ALA A 303 -25.39 13.76 4.69
CA ALA A 303 -25.57 15.02 5.39
C ALA A 303 -26.77 14.79 6.29
N ALA A 304 -26.56 14.88 7.61
CA ALA A 304 -27.67 14.86 8.54
C ALA A 304 -28.63 15.94 8.04
N VAL A 305 -29.78 15.52 7.52
CA VAL A 305 -30.88 16.43 7.25
C VAL A 305 -31.27 16.90 8.64
N SER A 306 -30.83 18.11 8.97
CA SER A 306 -31.05 18.80 10.24
C SER A 306 -32.52 18.89 10.57
#